data_AF-A0A7C4RDN7-F1
#
_entry.id   AF-A0A7C4RDN7-F1
#
_cell.length_a   1.000
_cell.length_b   1.000
_cell.length_c   1.000
_cell.angle_alpha   90.00
_cell.angle_beta   90.00
_cell.angle_gamma   90.00
#
_symmetry.space_group_name_H-M   'P 1'
#
loop_
_entity.id
_entity.type
_entity.pdbx_description
1 polymer ?
#
loop_
_entity_poly.entity_id
_entity_poly.type
_entity_poly.pdbx_seq_one_letter_code
_entity_poly.pdbx_strand_id
1 'polypeptide(L)' 'MQNQAFEIAKTFKVKGSVAIIIPKKIAESLNLKEGQYVKVTTKNGEVIITKIFQIEHGQNRST' A
#
# COMPACT_ATOMS: atom_id res chain seq x y z
N MET A 1 -7.13 1.57 -14.65
CA MET A 1 -6.04 1.61 -13.64
C MET A 1 -4.98 0.62 -14.10
N GLN A 2 -3.72 1.05 -14.22
CA GLN A 2 -2.65 0.19 -14.73
C GLN A 2 -1.98 -0.52 -13.54
N ASN A 3 -2.07 -1.85 -13.49
CA ASN A 3 -1.47 -2.64 -12.42
C ASN A 3 0.03 -2.82 -12.74
N GLN A 4 0.92 -2.38 -11.84
CA GLN A 4 2.36 -2.61 -11.96
C GLN A 4 2.76 -3.75 -11.02
N ALA A 5 3.02 -4.93 -11.58
CA ALA A 5 3.56 -6.06 -10.84
C ALA A 5 5.07 -5.92 -10.66
N PHE A 6 5.59 -6.37 -9.52
CA PHE A 6 7.02 -6.49 -9.27
C PHE A 6 7.29 -7.68 -8.35
N GLU A 7 8.45 -8.30 -8.51
CA GLU A 7 8.88 -9.36 -7.61
C GLU A 7 9.48 -8.79 -6.34
N ILE A 8 9.10 -9.37 -5.19
CA ILE A 8 9.67 -9.01 -3.90
C ILE A 8 11.09 -9.57 -3.84
N ALA A 9 12.08 -8.71 -4.04
CA ALA A 9 13.48 -9.11 -4.01
C ALA A 9 13.94 -9.60 -2.62
N LYS A 10 13.40 -9.01 -1.54
CA LYS A 10 13.78 -9.37 -0.16
C LYS A 10 12.73 -8.95 0.85
N THR A 11 12.50 -9.80 1.85
CA THR A 11 11.79 -9.47 3.08
C THR A 11 12.80 -9.34 4.23
N PHE A 12 12.54 -8.47 5.20
CA PHE A 12 13.41 -8.27 6.36
C PHE A 12 12.59 -7.90 7.59
N LYS A 13 13.15 -8.04 8.79
CA LYS A 13 12.47 -7.71 10.04
C LYS A 13 12.81 -6.29 10.48
N VAL A 14 11.79 -5.49 10.82
CA VAL A 14 11.92 -4.15 11.39
C VAL A 14 11.05 -4.08 12.65
N LYS A 15 11.67 -3.88 13.81
CA LYS A 15 10.97 -3.75 15.11
C LYS A 15 9.96 -4.86 15.38
N GLY A 16 10.29 -6.11 15.00
CA GLY A 16 9.41 -7.28 15.17
C GLY A 16 8.43 -7.52 14.02
N SER A 17 8.28 -6.59 13.08
CA SER A 17 7.40 -6.71 11.92
C SER A 17 8.16 -7.15 10.66
N VAL A 18 7.49 -7.83 9.74
CA VAL A 18 8.03 -8.12 8.40
C VAL A 18 7.86 -6.88 7.53
N ALA A 19 8.93 -6.49 6.84
CA ALA A 19 8.99 -5.38 5.91
C ALA A 19 9.46 -5.84 4.52
N ILE A 20 9.02 -5.13 3.49
CA ILE A 20 9.43 -5.31 2.10
C ILE A 20 9.97 -3.99 1.55
N ILE A 21 10.85 -4.07 0.56
CA ILE A 21 11.29 -2.89 -0.19
C ILE A 21 10.40 -2.73 -1.42
N ILE A 22 9.72 -1.59 -1.54
CA ILE A 22 9.03 -1.20 -2.78
C ILE A 22 10.03 -0.42 -3.64
N PRO A 23 10.27 -0.83 -4.90
CA PRO A 23 11.14 -0.09 -5.80
C PRO A 23 10.72 1.37 -5.95
N LYS A 24 11.68 2.30 -5.90
CA LYS A 24 11.43 3.75 -5.95
C LYS A 24 10.52 4.16 -7.11
N LYS A 25 10.74 3.63 -8.31
CA LYS A 25 9.94 3.92 -9.51
C LYS A 25 8.45 3.57 -9.35
N ILE A 26 8.13 2.51 -8.59
CA ILE A 26 6.74 2.08 -8.32
C ILE A 26 6.12 2.94 -7.23
N ALA A 27 6.89 3.26 -6.19
CA ALA A 27 6.43 4.19 -5.17
C ALA A 27 6.11 5.57 -5.76
N GLU A 28 6.95 6.07 -6.67
CA GLU A 28 6.76 7.32 -7.41
C GLU A 28 5.55 7.26 -8.35
N SER A 29 5.37 6.17 -9.10
CA SER A 29 4.22 6.02 -10.01
C SER A 29 2.87 5.98 -9.26
N LEU A 30 2.87 5.45 -8.05
CA LEU A 30 1.70 5.45 -7.15
C LEU A 30 1.60 6.72 -6.29
N ASN A 31 2.59 7.62 -6.37
CA ASN A 31 2.73 8.80 -5.51
C ASN A 31 2.51 8.43 -4.03
N LEU A 32 3.22 7.40 -3.58
CA LEU A 32 3.28 6.97 -2.19
C LEU A 32 4.30 7.82 -1.44
N LYS A 33 3.93 8.26 -0.25
CA LYS A 33 4.80 9.04 0.64
C LYS A 33 5.01 8.30 1.96
N GLU A 34 6.12 8.58 2.62
CA GLU A 34 6.38 8.07 3.97
C GLU A 34 5.25 8.49 4.93
N GLY A 35 4.89 7.61 5.86
CA GLY A 35 3.78 7.82 6.80
C GLY A 35 2.38 7.64 6.19
N GLN A 36 2.26 7.42 4.88
CA GLN A 36 0.98 7.16 4.25
C GLN A 36 0.53 5.70 4.47
N TYR A 37 -0.74 5.52 4.82
CA TYR A 37 -1.36 4.20 4.88
C TYR A 37 -1.69 3.68 3.47
N VAL A 38 -1.63 2.35 3.32
CA VAL A 38 -2.02 1.64 2.10
C VAL A 38 -2.91 0.46 2.46
N LYS A 39 -3.76 0.05 1.53
CA LYS A 39 -4.53 -1.18 1.66
C LYS A 39 -3.68 -2.33 1.11
N VAL A 40 -3.55 -3.39 1.89
CA VAL A 40 -2.89 -4.63 1.47
C VAL A 40 -3.92 -5.74 1.40
N THR A 41 -3.95 -6.46 0.28
CA THR A 41 -4.83 -7.63 0.08
C THR A 41 -4.04 -8.77 -0.55
N THR A 42 -4.50 -10.00 -0.33
CA THR A 42 -3.92 -11.19 -0.96
C THR A 42 -4.95 -11.79 -1.92
N LYS A 43 -4.58 -11.99 -3.18
CA LYS A 43 -5.46 -12.60 -4.20
C LYS A 43 -4.62 -13.49 -5.11
N ASN A 44 -5.06 -14.73 -5.32
CA ASN A 44 -4.38 -15.69 -6.21
C ASN A 44 -2.89 -15.91 -5.88
N GLY A 45 -2.51 -15.84 -4.60
CA GLY A 45 -1.11 -15.96 -4.17
C GLY A 45 -0.27 -14.68 -4.32
N GLU A 46 -0.85 -13.61 -4.87
CA GLU A 46 -0.20 -12.32 -5.03
C GLU A 46 -0.57 -11.36 -3.90
N VAL A 47 0.38 -10.52 -3.49
CA VAL A 47 0.14 -9.39 -2.57
C VAL A 47 -0.15 -8.14 -3.39
N ILE A 48 -1.36 -7.62 -3.27
CA ILE A 48 -1.83 -6.42 -3.96
C ILE A 48 -1.83 -5.25 -2.98
N ILE A 49 -1.06 -4.21 -3.31
CA ILE A 49 -0.97 -2.97 -2.55
C ILE A 49 -1.75 -1.89 -3.30
N THR A 50 -2.71 -1.26 -2.63
CA THR A 50 -3.54 -0.21 -3.21
C THR A 50 -3.40 1.06 -2.39
N LYS A 51 -3.13 2.18 -3.08
CA LYS A 51 -3.19 3.50 -2.45
C LYS A 51 -4.61 3.75 -1.97
N ILE A 52 -4.74 4.10 -0.69
CA ILE A 52 -6.02 4.60 -0.18
C ILE A 52 -6.11 6.08 -0.52
N PHE A 53 -7.21 6.47 -1.15
CA PHE A 53 -7.66 7.85 -1.18
C PHE A 53 -8.52 8.01 0.07
N GLN A 54 -8.23 9.00 0.90
CA GLN A 54 -9.02 9.31 2.09
C GLN A 54 -10.51 9.29 1.71
N ILE A 55 -11.30 8.43 2.35
CA ILE A 55 -12.75 8.52 2.28
C ILE A 55 -13.09 9.69 3.21
N GLU A 56 -13.73 10.73 2.67
CA GLU A 56 -14.22 11.86 3.45
C GLU A 56 -15.01 11.34 4.66
N HIS A 57 -14.75 11.91 5.83
CA HIS A 57 -15.56 11.68 7.02
C HIS A 57 -16.97 12.21 6.76
N GLY A 58 -17.87 11.33 6.31
CA GLY A 58 -19.31 11.56 6.41
C GLY A 58 -19.71 11.54 7.88
N GLN A 59 -19.58 12.68 8.57
CA GLN A 59 -20.29 12.92 9.82
C GLN A 59 -21.77 13.08 9.50
N ASN A 60 -22.47 11.95 9.34
CA ASN A 60 -23.92 11.92 9.39
C ASN A 60 -24.31 11.76 10.87
N ARG A 61 -24.38 12.88 11.59
CA ARG A 61 -25.17 12.97 12.82
C ARG A 61 -26.37 13.84 12.51
N SER A 62 -27.49 13.16 12.27
CA SER A 62 -28.83 13.72 12.30
C SER A 62 -29.00 14.56 13.57
N THR A 63 -29.46 15.79 13.37
CA THR A 63 -30.24 16.55 14.35
C THR A 63 -31.62 16.74 13.77
#